data_AF-A0A3A4PME3-F1
#
_entry.id   AF-A0A3A4PME3-F1
#
_cell.length_a   1.000
_cell.length_b   1.000
_cell.length_c   1.000
_cell.angle_alpha   90.00
_cell.angle_beta   90.00
_cell.angle_gamma   90.00
#
_symmetry.space_group_name_H-M   'P 1'
#
loop_
_entity.id
_entity.type
_entity.pdbx_description
1 polymer ?
#
loop_
_entity_poly.entity_id
_entity_poly.type
_entity_poly.pdbx_seq_one_letter_code
_entity_poly.pdbx_strand_id
1 'polypeptide(L)'
;MSSSTTAGERAGQKENPGDDYRRCITENGWEGHEMTAGDIGDLRPGDHFCCIYKTDEEHRALVTPYIRLGLERGEKVFYIVDQHTSEEVLGYLRDDGLDTGPFLESGQLSILSVDDAYMKGGVFDPDGMIALLREETEKALAEGYTALRVTGEMTWALKELPGSERLIEYESKLNRFFPGSRCMAICQYDRKRFSPEILLYVLTTHPLAVIGAEV
;
A
#
# COMPACT_ATOMS: atom_id res chain seq x y z
N MET A 1 -35.67 29.38 -50.25
CA MET A 1 -34.47 29.04 -51.05
C MET A 1 -33.34 29.84 -50.44
N SER A 2 -32.31 29.33 -49.80
CA SER A 2 -31.83 28.01 -49.38
C SER A 2 -30.76 28.36 -48.32
N SER A 3 -30.69 27.62 -47.21
CA SER A 3 -29.51 26.84 -46.78
C SER A 3 -28.23 27.65 -46.54
N SER A 4 -27.43 27.49 -45.48
CA SER A 4 -27.28 26.38 -44.56
C SER A 4 -26.35 26.79 -43.41
N THR A 5 -26.67 26.23 -42.25
CA THR A 5 -25.97 26.15 -40.97
C THR A 5 -24.47 25.88 -41.07
N THR A 6 -23.67 26.66 -40.35
CA THR A 6 -22.27 26.36 -40.02
C THR A 6 -22.19 25.17 -39.05
N ALA A 7 -21.55 24.09 -39.49
CA ALA A 7 -21.16 22.97 -38.64
C ALA A 7 -20.06 23.43 -37.68
N GLY A 8 -20.37 23.48 -36.38
CA GLY A 8 -19.37 23.49 -35.32
C GLY A 8 -18.98 22.04 -35.03
N GLU A 9 -17.77 21.66 -35.43
CA GLU A 9 -17.15 20.38 -35.13
C GLU A 9 -17.09 20.14 -33.61
N ARG A 10 -17.56 18.96 -33.19
CA ARG A 10 -17.31 18.41 -31.87
C ARG A 10 -15.80 18.11 -31.77
N ALA A 11 -15.10 18.84 -30.91
CA ALA A 11 -13.78 18.43 -30.47
C ALA A 11 -13.95 17.15 -29.62
N GLY A 12 -13.48 16.03 -30.17
CA GLY A 12 -13.36 14.77 -29.45
C GLY A 12 -12.49 14.92 -28.21
N GLN A 13 -12.90 14.25 -27.14
CA GLN A 13 -12.08 14.01 -25.96
C GLN A 13 -10.75 13.40 -26.42
N LYS A 14 -9.65 14.11 -26.17
CA LYS A 14 -8.32 13.52 -26.27
C LYS A 14 -8.13 12.59 -25.08
N GLU A 15 -7.82 11.35 -25.40
CA GLU A 15 -7.40 10.30 -24.48
C GLU A 15 -6.25 10.81 -23.61
N ASN A 16 -6.35 10.61 -22.29
CA ASN A 16 -5.26 10.89 -21.35
C ASN A 16 -4.18 9.79 -21.50
N PRO A 17 -2.92 10.13 -21.83
CA PRO A 17 -1.83 9.17 -21.79
C PRO A 17 -1.38 9.04 -20.33
N GLY A 18 -2.04 8.16 -19.59
CA GLY A 18 -1.65 7.80 -18.23
C GLY A 18 -0.82 6.53 -18.25
N ASP A 19 0.47 6.65 -18.60
CA ASP A 19 1.52 5.66 -18.38
C ASP A 19 2.88 6.37 -18.45
N ASP A 20 3.38 6.89 -17.32
CA ASP A 20 4.82 7.20 -17.21
C ASP A 20 5.31 6.95 -15.78
N TYR A 21 5.25 5.68 -15.37
CA TYR A 21 6.09 5.20 -14.28
C TYR A 21 7.52 5.11 -14.83
N ARG A 22 8.44 5.94 -14.34
CA ARG A 22 9.84 5.94 -14.80
C ARG A 22 10.44 4.55 -14.63
N ARG A 23 10.91 3.97 -15.72
CA ARG A 23 11.42 2.59 -15.80
C ARG A 23 12.89 2.59 -15.37
N CYS A 24 13.23 2.03 -14.21
CA CYS A 24 14.62 1.92 -13.77
C CYS A 24 15.24 0.62 -14.31
N ILE A 25 15.72 0.67 -15.57
CA ILE A 25 16.59 -0.39 -16.10
C ILE A 25 18.00 -0.16 -15.56
N THR A 26 18.45 -0.97 -14.62
CA THR A 26 19.88 -1.12 -14.32
C THR A 26 20.44 -2.35 -15.04
N GLU A 27 21.77 -2.44 -15.18
CA GLU A 27 22.49 -3.44 -15.99
C GLU A 27 22.17 -4.92 -15.68
N ASN A 28 21.38 -5.21 -14.64
CA ASN A 28 21.02 -6.55 -14.17
C ASN A 28 19.56 -6.99 -14.43
N GLY A 29 18.78 -6.28 -15.26
CA GLY A 29 17.51 -6.81 -15.80
C GLY A 29 16.29 -6.82 -14.86
N TRP A 30 16.22 -5.88 -13.92
CA TRP A 30 14.99 -5.62 -13.14
C TRP A 30 14.05 -4.68 -13.92
N GLU A 31 12.76 -5.03 -14.03
CA GLU A 31 11.69 -4.19 -14.63
C GLU A 31 10.80 -3.57 -13.55
N GLY A 32 11.38 -3.02 -12.48
CA GLY A 32 10.61 -2.30 -11.47
C GLY A 32 10.65 -0.79 -11.65
N HIS A 33 9.65 -0.11 -11.10
CA HIS A 33 9.55 1.33 -11.11
C HIS A 33 9.89 1.91 -9.74
N GLU A 34 10.83 2.84 -9.72
CA GLU A 34 11.12 3.66 -8.55
C GLU A 34 10.04 4.73 -8.42
N MET A 35 9.31 4.70 -7.31
CA MET A 35 8.29 5.68 -6.99
C MET A 35 8.78 6.62 -5.88
N THR A 36 8.38 7.89 -5.97
CA THR A 36 8.54 8.91 -4.94
C THR A 36 7.28 9.00 -4.08
N ALA A 37 7.35 9.72 -2.95
CA ALA A 37 6.17 10.02 -2.13
C ALA A 37 5.05 10.73 -2.92
N GLY A 38 5.39 11.47 -3.98
CA GLY A 38 4.42 12.12 -4.87
C GLY A 38 3.60 11.14 -5.72
N ASP A 39 4.18 9.99 -6.05
CA ASP A 39 3.56 8.97 -6.91
C ASP A 39 2.54 8.09 -6.14
N ILE A 40 2.51 8.21 -4.81
CA ILE A 40 1.48 7.59 -3.95
C ILE A 40 0.06 8.00 -4.39
N GLY A 41 -0.09 9.20 -4.98
CA GLY A 41 -1.33 9.70 -5.55
C GLY A 41 -1.91 8.82 -6.66
N ASP A 42 -1.08 8.15 -7.44
CA ASP A 42 -1.51 7.43 -8.64
C ASP A 42 -1.90 5.98 -8.38
N LEU A 43 -1.73 5.51 -7.15
CA LEU A 43 -2.04 4.16 -6.75
C LEU A 43 -3.54 3.87 -6.89
N ARG A 44 -3.83 2.66 -7.38
CA ARG A 44 -5.17 2.15 -7.68
C ARG A 44 -5.44 0.85 -6.93
N PRO A 45 -6.71 0.54 -6.63
CA PRO A 45 -7.06 -0.77 -6.13
C PRO A 45 -6.52 -1.88 -7.05
N GLY A 46 -5.85 -2.84 -6.44
CA GLY A 46 -5.12 -3.91 -7.10
C GLY A 46 -3.60 -3.71 -7.16
N ASP A 47 -3.09 -2.56 -6.72
CA ASP A 47 -1.65 -2.33 -6.61
C ASP A 47 -1.06 -2.96 -5.34
N HIS A 48 0.15 -3.50 -5.50
CA HIS A 48 0.96 -4.07 -4.44
C HIS A 48 2.39 -3.58 -4.57
N PHE A 49 2.94 -2.96 -3.54
CA PHE A 49 4.27 -2.39 -3.61
C PHE A 49 4.99 -2.41 -2.27
N CYS A 50 6.32 -2.40 -2.35
CA CYS A 50 7.16 -2.35 -1.17
C CYS A 50 7.68 -0.94 -0.94
N CYS A 51 7.84 -0.60 0.34
CA CYS A 51 8.49 0.61 0.79
C CYS A 51 9.74 0.21 1.56
N ILE A 52 10.92 0.60 1.09
CA ILE A 52 12.19 0.37 1.78
C ILE A 52 12.66 1.69 2.37
N TYR A 53 12.62 1.80 3.70
CA TYR A 53 13.01 3.01 4.43
C TYR A 53 14.22 2.76 5.33
N LYS A 54 14.93 3.83 5.68
CA LYS A 54 16.12 3.80 6.55
C LYS A 54 15.90 4.56 7.85
N THR A 55 15.07 5.59 7.85
CA THR A 55 14.83 6.44 9.03
C THR A 55 13.34 6.61 9.28
N ASP A 56 13.00 7.02 10.49
CA ASP A 56 11.62 7.24 10.89
C ASP A 56 11.03 8.44 10.12
N GLU A 57 11.85 9.40 9.71
CA GLU A 57 11.45 10.49 8.83
C GLU A 57 11.06 9.99 7.43
N GLU A 58 11.86 9.12 6.82
CA GLU A 58 11.52 8.50 5.53
C GLU A 58 10.24 7.66 5.65
N HIS A 59 10.12 6.86 6.72
CA HIS A 59 8.91 6.08 7.02
C HIS A 59 7.68 6.99 7.14
N ARG A 60 7.75 8.02 7.98
CA ARG A 60 6.68 9.00 8.20
C ARG A 60 6.27 9.69 6.91
N ALA A 61 7.23 10.12 6.10
CA ALA A 61 6.99 10.80 4.83
C ALA A 61 6.22 9.93 3.82
N LEU A 62 6.25 8.61 3.96
CA LEU A 62 5.56 7.67 3.08
C LEU A 62 4.19 7.26 3.63
N VAL A 63 4.11 6.90 4.91
CA VAL A 63 2.86 6.38 5.48
C VAL A 63 1.80 7.46 5.67
N THR A 64 2.22 8.69 6.01
CA THR A 64 1.32 9.82 6.27
C THR A 64 0.45 10.16 5.05
N PRO A 65 1.02 10.47 3.86
CA PRO A 65 0.22 10.75 2.67
C PRO A 65 -0.56 9.52 2.19
N TYR A 66 -0.03 8.31 2.34
CA TYR A 66 -0.75 7.09 1.95
C TYR A 66 -2.05 6.89 2.73
N ILE A 67 -2.00 7.06 4.06
CA ILE A 67 -3.18 6.93 4.93
C ILE A 67 -4.16 8.07 4.64
N ARG A 68 -3.68 9.32 4.61
CA ARG A 68 -4.51 10.50 4.34
C ARG A 68 -5.28 10.36 3.03
N LEU A 69 -4.60 9.97 1.95
CA LEU A 69 -5.21 9.80 0.63
C LEU A 69 -6.32 8.76 0.64
N GLY A 70 -6.12 7.62 1.33
CA GLY A 70 -7.15 6.60 1.45
C GLY A 70 -8.39 7.11 2.18
N LEU A 71 -8.20 7.83 3.28
CA LEU A 71 -9.29 8.41 4.06
C LEU A 71 -10.07 9.44 3.23
N GLU A 72 -9.38 10.32 2.52
CA GLU A 72 -9.98 11.35 1.63
C GLU A 72 -10.73 10.73 0.44
N ARG A 73 -10.30 9.55 -0.05
CA ARG A 73 -10.97 8.79 -1.13
C ARG A 73 -12.13 7.92 -0.65
N GLY A 74 -12.47 7.98 0.64
CA GLY A 74 -13.54 7.16 1.21
C GLY A 74 -13.20 5.66 1.19
N GLU A 75 -11.92 5.33 1.33
CA GLU A 75 -11.43 3.96 1.44
C GLU A 75 -11.34 3.56 2.91
N LYS A 76 -11.47 2.26 3.18
CA LYS A 76 -11.17 1.70 4.51
C LYS A 76 -9.66 1.49 4.60
N VAL A 77 -9.05 1.94 5.68
CA VAL A 77 -7.60 1.94 5.87
C VAL A 77 -7.21 1.05 7.05
N PHE A 78 -6.42 0.02 6.78
CA PHE A 78 -5.78 -0.82 7.79
C PHE A 78 -4.29 -0.50 7.87
N TYR A 79 -3.82 -0.23 9.07
CA TYR A 79 -2.40 -0.16 9.39
C TYR A 79 -2.05 -1.31 10.31
N ILE A 80 -1.14 -2.20 9.91
CA ILE A 80 -0.63 -3.29 10.75
C ILE A 80 0.72 -2.86 11.32
N VAL A 81 0.75 -2.54 12.61
CA VAL A 81 1.96 -2.07 13.33
C VAL A 81 2.79 -3.24 13.88
N ASP A 82 4.11 -3.07 13.92
CA ASP A 82 5.04 -4.02 14.57
C ASP A 82 6.23 -3.34 15.28
N GLN A 83 7.00 -2.55 14.52
CA GLN A 83 8.13 -1.76 15.01
C GLN A 83 7.66 -0.49 15.71
N HIS A 84 6.67 0.20 15.14
CA HIS A 84 6.07 1.39 15.73
C HIS A 84 4.85 1.03 16.58
N THR A 85 4.49 1.94 17.46
CA THR A 85 3.24 1.88 18.23
C THR A 85 2.10 2.54 17.48
N SER A 86 0.86 2.17 17.83
CA SER A 86 -0.33 2.88 17.35
C SER A 86 -0.26 4.38 17.66
N GLU A 87 0.24 4.75 18.83
CA GLU A 87 0.34 6.11 19.31
C GLU A 87 1.32 6.94 18.48
N GLU A 88 2.45 6.36 18.08
CA GLU A 88 3.43 6.99 17.20
C GLU A 88 2.85 7.24 15.81
N VAL A 89 2.24 6.23 15.19
CA VAL A 89 1.61 6.36 13.86
C VAL A 89 0.49 7.41 13.87
N LEU A 90 -0.38 7.39 14.89
CA LEU A 90 -1.41 8.42 15.06
C LEU A 90 -0.81 9.79 15.33
N GLY A 91 0.33 9.85 16.04
CA GLY A 91 1.09 11.08 16.24
C GLY A 91 1.52 11.72 14.92
N TYR A 92 2.06 10.93 13.99
CA TYR A 92 2.47 11.42 12.67
C TYR A 92 1.33 12.07 11.89
N LEU A 93 0.16 11.44 11.91
CA LEU A 93 -1.04 11.93 11.25
C LEU A 93 -1.53 13.24 11.87
N ARG A 94 -1.56 13.32 13.21
CA ARG A 94 -1.94 14.55 13.92
C ARG A 94 -0.97 15.70 13.69
N ASP A 95 0.33 15.43 13.72
CA ASP A 95 1.37 16.43 13.46
C ASP A 95 1.27 16.99 12.03
N ASP A 96 0.79 16.18 11.07
CA ASP A 96 0.49 16.58 9.69
C ASP A 96 -0.89 17.29 9.58
N GLY A 97 -1.60 17.49 10.69
CA GLY A 97 -2.87 18.19 10.75
C GLY A 97 -4.10 17.34 10.39
N LEU A 98 -3.97 16.00 10.36
CA LEU A 98 -5.12 15.10 10.20
C LEU A 98 -5.75 14.80 11.57
N ASP A 99 -7.02 15.13 11.74
CA ASP A 99 -7.81 14.64 12.87
C ASP A 99 -8.26 13.20 12.59
N THR A 100 -7.63 12.25 13.28
CA THR A 100 -7.90 10.81 13.11
C THR A 100 -9.13 10.34 13.87
N GLY A 101 -9.67 11.13 14.81
CA GLY A 101 -10.74 10.72 15.72
C GLY A 101 -11.98 10.17 14.99
N PRO A 102 -12.59 10.93 14.06
CA PRO A 102 -13.77 10.48 13.32
C PRO A 102 -13.55 9.21 12.50
N PHE A 103 -12.34 9.03 11.95
CA PHE A 103 -11.99 7.85 11.14
C PHE A 103 -11.81 6.60 12.00
N LEU A 104 -11.25 6.74 13.21
CA LEU A 104 -11.14 5.66 14.18
C LEU A 104 -12.53 5.28 14.72
N GLU A 105 -13.36 6.26 15.08
CA GLU A 105 -14.71 6.03 15.62
C GLU A 105 -15.64 5.32 14.62
N SER A 106 -15.55 5.68 13.34
CA SER A 106 -16.31 5.01 12.26
C SER A 106 -15.73 3.66 11.84
N GLY A 107 -14.52 3.33 12.30
CA GLY A 107 -13.77 2.15 11.85
C GLY A 107 -13.22 2.27 10.42
N GLN A 108 -13.29 3.46 9.80
CA GLN A 108 -12.67 3.71 8.50
C GLN A 108 -11.14 3.59 8.61
N LEU A 109 -10.53 4.05 9.70
CA LEU A 109 -9.13 3.79 10.05
C LEU A 109 -9.09 2.74 11.15
N SER A 110 -8.32 1.68 10.96
CA SER A 110 -8.03 0.68 12.00
C SER A 110 -6.53 0.44 12.09
N ILE A 111 -5.98 0.55 13.30
CA ILE A 111 -4.60 0.15 13.59
C ILE A 111 -4.64 -1.21 14.27
N LEU A 112 -4.02 -2.21 13.65
CA LEU A 112 -4.02 -3.60 14.04
C LEU A 112 -2.63 -3.99 14.53
N SER A 113 -2.56 -4.82 15.57
CA SER A 113 -1.30 -5.44 15.96
C SER A 113 -0.94 -6.59 15.01
N VAL A 114 0.30 -7.08 15.11
CA VAL A 114 0.72 -8.32 14.46
C VAL A 114 -0.18 -9.50 14.84
N ASP A 115 -0.62 -9.58 16.10
CA ASP A 115 -1.45 -10.68 16.59
C ASP A 115 -2.90 -10.62 16.05
N ASP A 116 -3.41 -9.42 15.78
CA ASP A 116 -4.73 -9.23 15.19
C ASP A 116 -4.77 -9.58 13.69
N ALA A 117 -3.61 -9.49 13.02
CA ALA A 117 -3.45 -9.69 11.58
C ALA A 117 -2.54 -10.88 11.24
N TYR A 118 -1.23 -10.66 11.10
CA TYR A 118 -0.29 -11.67 10.60
C TYR A 118 -0.27 -12.95 11.45
N MET A 119 -0.30 -12.82 12.78
CA MET A 119 -0.23 -13.93 13.72
C MET A 119 -1.61 -14.34 14.25
N LYS A 120 -2.68 -14.03 13.51
CA LYS A 120 -4.02 -14.41 13.90
C LYS A 120 -4.14 -15.94 14.00
N GLY A 121 -4.30 -16.43 15.23
CA GLY A 121 -4.30 -17.87 15.53
C GLY A 121 -2.98 -18.42 16.06
N GLY A 122 -1.98 -17.57 16.33
CA GLY A 122 -0.72 -17.91 16.98
C GLY A 122 0.36 -18.48 16.06
N VAL A 123 0.10 -18.55 14.76
CA VAL A 123 1.03 -18.98 13.71
C VAL A 123 0.80 -18.14 12.46
N PHE A 124 1.87 -17.72 11.79
CA PHE A 124 1.74 -17.05 10.51
C PHE A 124 1.31 -18.03 9.43
N ASP A 125 0.14 -17.78 8.86
CA ASP A 125 -0.39 -18.54 7.74
C ASP A 125 -0.65 -17.61 6.54
N PRO A 126 0.18 -17.68 5.47
CA PRO A 126 -0.02 -16.94 4.24
C PRO A 126 -1.42 -17.11 3.64
N ASP A 127 -2.00 -18.33 3.67
CA ASP A 127 -3.33 -18.56 3.10
C ASP A 127 -4.42 -17.89 3.95
N GLY A 128 -4.33 -18.01 5.27
CA GLY A 128 -5.15 -17.28 6.22
C GLY A 128 -5.07 -15.76 6.06
N MET A 129 -3.88 -15.20 5.84
CA MET A 129 -3.70 -13.75 5.64
C MET A 129 -4.34 -13.28 4.32
N ILE A 130 -4.22 -14.05 3.23
CA ILE A 130 -4.90 -13.73 1.96
C ILE A 130 -6.42 -13.84 2.10
N ALA A 131 -6.92 -14.82 2.84
CA ALA A 131 -8.34 -14.94 3.14
C ALA A 131 -8.84 -13.73 3.95
N LEU A 132 -8.10 -13.32 4.98
CA LEU A 132 -8.40 -12.13 5.77
C LEU A 132 -8.50 -10.86 4.91
N LEU A 133 -7.50 -10.62 4.03
CA LEU A 133 -7.52 -9.48 3.13
C LEU A 133 -8.74 -9.50 2.20
N ARG A 134 -9.12 -10.67 1.69
CA ARG A 134 -10.31 -10.84 0.85
C ARG A 134 -11.59 -10.50 1.63
N GLU A 135 -11.76 -11.10 2.81
CA GLU A 135 -12.92 -10.90 3.67
C GLU A 135 -13.09 -9.43 4.07
N GLU A 136 -11.99 -8.78 4.50
CA GLU A 136 -12.04 -7.38 4.91
C GLU A 136 -12.21 -6.43 3.72
N THR A 137 -11.77 -6.82 2.52
CA THR A 137 -12.09 -6.09 1.29
C THR A 137 -13.59 -6.15 1.00
N GLU A 138 -14.18 -7.35 1.03
CA GLU A 138 -15.61 -7.53 0.79
C GLU A 138 -16.46 -6.78 1.83
N LYS A 139 -16.04 -6.81 3.09
CA LYS A 139 -16.66 -6.07 4.18
C LYS A 139 -16.55 -4.56 4.00
N ALA A 140 -15.38 -4.04 3.64
CA ALA A 140 -15.20 -2.62 3.35
C ALA A 140 -16.16 -2.13 2.26
N LEU A 141 -16.30 -2.90 1.18
CA LEU A 141 -17.24 -2.59 0.10
C LEU A 141 -18.71 -2.64 0.57
N ALA A 142 -19.07 -3.63 1.39
CA ALA A 142 -20.42 -3.77 1.94
C ALA A 142 -20.78 -2.63 2.91
N GLU A 143 -19.79 -2.09 3.62
CA GLU A 143 -19.92 -0.91 4.48
C GLU A 143 -20.00 0.41 3.70
N GLY A 144 -19.79 0.37 2.37
CA GLY A 144 -19.90 1.52 1.48
C GLY A 144 -18.58 2.23 1.17
N TYR A 145 -17.45 1.70 1.64
CA TYR A 145 -16.13 2.22 1.26
C TYR A 145 -15.77 1.84 -0.17
N THR A 146 -14.94 2.65 -0.81
CA THR A 146 -14.61 2.45 -2.23
C THR A 146 -13.59 1.32 -2.45
N ALA A 147 -12.70 1.06 -1.49
CA ALA A 147 -11.68 0.03 -1.51
C ALA A 147 -11.17 -0.27 -0.09
N LEU A 148 -10.37 -1.34 0.04
CA LEU A 148 -9.51 -1.57 1.21
C LEU A 148 -8.08 -1.16 0.89
N ARG A 149 -7.51 -0.27 1.71
CA ARG A 149 -6.12 0.18 1.67
C ARG A 149 -5.39 -0.37 2.89
N VAL A 150 -4.36 -1.17 2.66
CA VAL A 150 -3.58 -1.79 3.74
C VAL A 150 -2.17 -1.26 3.74
N THR A 151 -1.57 -1.09 4.90
CA THR A 151 -0.14 -0.92 5.03
C THR A 151 0.35 -1.71 6.23
N GLY A 152 1.50 -2.37 6.10
CA GLY A 152 2.00 -3.26 7.15
C GLY A 152 3.50 -3.17 7.30
N GLU A 153 3.94 -3.05 8.56
CA GLU A 153 5.35 -3.17 8.93
C GLU A 153 5.77 -4.63 8.86
N MET A 154 6.87 -4.93 8.17
CA MET A 154 7.27 -6.33 7.91
C MET A 154 8.23 -6.89 8.95
N THR A 155 8.70 -6.07 9.90
CA THR A 155 9.71 -6.44 10.90
C THR A 155 9.31 -7.61 11.80
N TRP A 156 8.01 -7.94 11.87
CA TRP A 156 7.52 -9.13 12.56
C TRP A 156 8.15 -10.42 12.02
N ALA A 157 8.49 -10.45 10.72
CA ALA A 157 9.09 -11.61 10.08
C ALA A 157 10.50 -11.92 10.61
N LEU A 158 11.16 -10.94 11.25
CA LEU A 158 12.48 -11.08 11.87
C LEU A 158 12.43 -11.62 13.30
N LYS A 159 11.23 -11.76 13.90
CA LYS A 159 11.04 -12.15 15.30
C LYS A 159 11.02 -13.67 15.53
N GLU A 160 11.35 -14.47 14.51
CA GLU A 160 11.35 -15.95 14.55
C GLU A 160 10.03 -16.54 15.08
N LEU A 161 8.91 -15.90 14.71
CA LEU A 161 7.58 -16.34 15.10
C LEU A 161 7.20 -17.61 14.32
N PRO A 162 6.34 -18.49 14.88
CA PRO A 162 5.92 -19.69 14.16
C PRO A 162 5.35 -19.34 12.77
N GLY A 163 5.93 -19.90 11.70
CA GLY A 163 5.52 -19.67 10.33
C GLY A 163 6.15 -18.45 9.65
N SER A 164 6.90 -17.60 10.37
CA SER A 164 7.46 -16.36 9.80
C SER A 164 8.49 -16.61 8.69
N GLU A 165 9.08 -17.81 8.63
CA GLU A 165 9.92 -18.26 7.52
C GLU A 165 9.18 -18.31 6.17
N ARG A 166 7.84 -18.29 6.18
CA ARG A 166 6.98 -18.31 4.98
C ARG A 166 6.70 -16.91 4.40
N LEU A 167 7.45 -15.87 4.81
CA LEU A 167 7.31 -14.51 4.26
C LEU A 167 7.39 -14.49 2.72
N ILE A 168 8.35 -15.20 2.14
CA ILE A 168 8.57 -15.31 0.68
C ILE A 168 7.32 -15.88 -0.02
N GLU A 169 6.71 -16.90 0.58
CA GLU A 169 5.47 -17.50 0.08
C GLU A 169 4.30 -16.51 0.13
N TYR A 170 4.18 -15.78 1.25
CA TYR A 170 3.16 -14.75 1.43
C TYR A 170 3.26 -13.64 0.38
N GLU A 171 4.46 -13.09 0.18
CA GLU A 171 4.71 -12.05 -0.83
C GLU A 171 4.35 -12.53 -2.24
N SER A 172 4.68 -13.79 -2.58
CA SER A 172 4.26 -14.36 -3.85
C SER A 172 2.74 -14.52 -3.98
N LYS A 173 2.01 -14.79 -2.89
CA LYS A 173 0.55 -14.91 -2.91
C LYS A 173 -0.11 -13.53 -3.03
N LEU A 174 0.42 -12.50 -2.38
CA LEU A 174 -0.06 -11.13 -2.52
C LEU A 174 -0.05 -10.68 -3.99
N ASN A 175 1.04 -10.95 -4.71
CA ASN A 175 1.15 -10.65 -6.15
C ASN A 175 0.09 -11.33 -7.02
N ARG A 176 -0.48 -12.44 -6.58
CA ARG A 176 -1.58 -13.13 -7.27
C ARG A 176 -2.95 -12.62 -6.82
N PHE A 177 -3.06 -12.17 -5.57
CA PHE A 177 -4.29 -11.70 -4.97
C PHE A 177 -4.67 -10.30 -5.43
N PHE A 178 -3.71 -9.37 -5.42
CA PHE A 178 -3.98 -7.96 -5.65
C PHE A 178 -4.53 -7.66 -7.06
N PRO A 179 -3.99 -8.20 -8.17
CA PRO A 179 -4.52 -7.92 -9.50
C PRO A 179 -6.02 -8.20 -9.62
N GLY A 180 -6.80 -7.16 -9.96
CA GLY A 180 -8.25 -7.24 -10.10
C GLY A 180 -9.05 -7.20 -8.78
N SER A 181 -8.38 -7.14 -7.63
CA SER A 181 -9.05 -6.95 -6.34
C SER A 181 -9.41 -5.48 -6.09
N ARG A 182 -10.30 -5.23 -5.13
CA ARG A 182 -10.55 -3.89 -4.57
C ARG A 182 -9.69 -3.60 -3.33
N CYS A 183 -8.57 -4.32 -3.21
CA CYS A 183 -7.59 -4.15 -2.14
C CYS A 183 -6.30 -3.58 -2.73
N MET A 184 -5.56 -2.79 -1.97
CA MET A 184 -4.19 -2.38 -2.30
C MET A 184 -3.33 -2.36 -1.05
N ALA A 185 -2.01 -2.54 -1.19
CA ALA A 185 -1.15 -2.56 -0.02
C ALA A 185 0.28 -2.03 -0.21
N ILE A 186 0.81 -1.52 0.91
CA ILE A 186 2.24 -1.29 1.14
C ILE A 186 2.78 -2.33 2.14
N CYS A 187 3.78 -3.09 1.71
CA CYS A 187 4.67 -3.81 2.63
C CYS A 187 5.88 -2.93 2.98
N GLN A 188 6.08 -2.62 4.25
CA GLN A 188 7.12 -1.69 4.71
C GLN A 188 8.34 -2.42 5.30
N TYR A 189 9.52 -2.13 4.79
CA TYR A 189 10.78 -2.79 5.13
C TYR A 189 11.81 -1.79 5.67
N ASP A 190 12.22 -1.98 6.94
CA ASP A 190 13.35 -1.25 7.52
C ASP A 190 14.68 -1.82 6.97
N ARG A 191 15.33 -1.03 6.11
CA ARG A 191 16.59 -1.38 5.44
C ARG A 191 17.72 -1.68 6.43
N LYS A 192 17.69 -1.15 7.65
CA LYS A 192 18.71 -1.42 8.66
C LYS A 192 18.56 -2.81 9.30
N ARG A 193 17.36 -3.41 9.24
CA ARG A 193 17.03 -4.66 9.92
C ARG A 193 16.99 -5.85 9.00
N PHE A 194 16.49 -5.68 7.78
CA PHE A 194 16.41 -6.75 6.80
C PHE A 194 17.76 -7.03 6.14
N SER A 195 18.05 -8.31 5.87
CA SER A 195 19.25 -8.70 5.13
C SER A 195 19.17 -8.20 3.68
N PRO A 196 20.30 -7.90 3.03
CA PRO A 196 20.32 -7.52 1.61
C PRO A 196 19.68 -8.57 0.69
N GLU A 197 19.75 -9.86 1.05
CA GLU A 197 19.12 -10.95 0.31
C GLU A 197 17.59 -10.86 0.33
N ILE A 198 16.99 -10.63 1.51
CA ILE A 198 15.54 -10.45 1.63
C ILE A 198 15.11 -9.17 0.90
N LEU A 199 15.84 -8.07 1.06
CA LEU A 199 15.52 -6.82 0.37
C LEU A 199 15.58 -6.97 -1.15
N LEU A 200 16.57 -7.69 -1.68
CA LEU A 200 16.65 -7.99 -3.11
C LEU A 200 15.47 -8.86 -3.57
N TYR A 201 15.13 -9.89 -2.80
CA TYR A 201 13.96 -10.72 -3.09
C TYR A 201 12.69 -9.86 -3.18
N VAL A 202 12.44 -9.04 -2.15
CA VAL A 202 11.28 -8.14 -2.08
C VAL A 202 11.25 -7.19 -3.28
N LEU A 203 12.38 -6.59 -3.66
CA LEU A 203 12.45 -5.74 -4.85
C LEU A 203 12.09 -6.53 -6.12
N THR A 204 12.59 -7.77 -6.27
CA THR A 204 12.29 -8.59 -7.45
C THR A 204 10.88 -9.16 -7.48
N THR A 205 10.18 -9.23 -6.35
CA THR A 205 8.79 -9.70 -6.30
C THR A 205 7.78 -8.58 -6.46
N HIS A 206 8.06 -7.36 -6.02
CA HIS A 206 7.08 -6.28 -6.09
C HIS A 206 7.11 -5.61 -7.48
N PRO A 207 5.95 -5.40 -8.12
CA PRO A 207 5.86 -4.68 -9.39
C PRO A 207 6.38 -3.23 -9.30
N LEU A 208 6.21 -2.61 -8.14
CA LEU A 208 6.59 -1.23 -7.84
C LEU A 208 7.32 -1.18 -6.50
N ALA A 209 8.30 -0.28 -6.37
CA ALA A 209 9.03 -0.08 -5.13
C ALA A 209 9.29 1.40 -4.87
N VAL A 210 9.13 1.80 -3.61
CA VAL A 210 9.59 3.10 -3.12
C VAL A 210 10.87 2.86 -2.32
N ILE A 211 11.98 3.50 -2.72
CA ILE A 211 13.28 3.35 -2.05
C ILE A 211 13.70 4.70 -1.48
N GLY A 212 13.61 4.82 -0.16
CA GLY A 212 13.76 6.10 0.52
C GLY A 212 12.65 7.08 0.17
N ALA A 213 12.58 8.17 0.93
CA ALA A 213 11.80 9.35 0.57
C ALA A 213 12.77 10.54 0.57
N GLU A 214 12.76 11.34 -0.49
CA GLU A 214 13.36 12.67 -0.39
C GLU A 214 12.49 13.47 0.61
N VAL A 215 13.10 13.83 1.74
CA VAL A 215 12.48 14.60 2.82
C VAL A 215 12.91 16.05 2.73
#